data_AF-A0ABD5XDC0-F1
#
_entry.id   AF-A0ABD5XDC0-F1
#
_cell.length_a   1.000
_cell.length_b   1.000
_cell.length_c   1.000
_cell.angle_alpha   90.00
_cell.angle_beta   90.00
_cell.angle_gamma   90.00
#
_symmetry.space_group_name_H-M   'P 1'
#
loop_
_entity.id
_entity.type
_entity.pdbx_description
1 polymer ?
#
loop_
_entity_poly.entity_id
_entity_poly.type
_entity_poly.pdbx_seq_one_letter_code
_entity_poly.pdbx_strand_id
1 'polypeptide(L)'
;MSDRKSRPRTGCDPADSTVTVRVRDVNTDSDRVTDLDVERGTVLRDALLDAGLSPYARLTTRVNCGGRGLCATCGVRVRSGEPTPDHWHDDLAARFGYPRLSCQIRVDGPMTVELVEKVVWGGRE
;
A
#
# COMPACT_ATOMS: atom_id res chain seq x y z
N MET A 1 53.87 -6.27 -4.91
CA MET A 1 52.53 -6.88 -5.09
C MET A 1 52.10 -7.42 -3.74
N SER A 2 50.94 -7.23 -3.14
CA SER A 2 49.68 -6.57 -3.48
C SER A 2 48.92 -6.49 -2.16
N ASP A 3 48.47 -5.33 -1.71
CA ASP A 3 47.40 -5.24 -0.71
C ASP A 3 46.56 -3.99 -1.00
N ARG A 4 45.77 -4.11 -2.07
CA ARG A 4 44.70 -3.17 -2.41
C ARG A 4 43.58 -3.40 -1.39
N LYS A 5 43.54 -2.57 -0.33
CA LYS A 5 42.38 -2.47 0.57
C LYS A 5 41.11 -2.24 -0.28
N SER A 6 40.30 -3.29 -0.43
CA SER A 6 38.96 -3.18 -0.97
C SER A 6 38.13 -2.29 -0.04
N ARG A 7 37.75 -1.12 -0.54
CA ARG A 7 36.76 -0.24 0.11
C ARG A 7 35.42 -0.99 0.14
N PRO A 8 34.62 -0.89 1.21
CA PRO A 8 33.27 -1.43 1.19
C PRO A 8 32.48 -0.75 0.07
N ARG A 9 31.87 -1.55 -0.80
CA ARG A 9 30.96 -1.08 -1.85
C ARG A 9 29.69 -0.57 -1.16
N THR A 10 29.60 0.73 -0.90
CA THR A 10 28.32 1.38 -0.60
C THR A 10 27.53 1.47 -1.90
N GLY A 11 26.87 0.37 -2.22
CA GLY A 11 25.78 0.33 -3.17
C GLY A 11 24.78 -0.62 -2.55
N CYS A 12 23.65 -0.10 -2.07
CA CYS A 12 22.51 -0.93 -1.76
C CYS A 12 22.10 -1.53 -3.12
N ASP A 13 22.23 -2.85 -3.28
CA ASP A 13 21.79 -3.51 -4.49
C ASP A 13 20.30 -3.18 -4.68
N PRO A 14 19.86 -2.65 -5.84
CA PRO A 14 18.47 -2.25 -6.04
C PRO A 14 17.49 -3.41 -5.95
N ALA A 15 18.00 -4.66 -5.99
CA ALA A 15 17.24 -5.87 -5.77
C ALA A 15 16.89 -6.13 -4.29
N ASP A 16 17.59 -5.51 -3.34
CA ASP A 16 17.29 -5.62 -1.90
C ASP A 16 16.50 -4.39 -1.37
N SER A 17 16.46 -3.31 -2.15
CA SER A 17 15.66 -2.12 -1.87
C SER A 17 14.20 -2.23 -2.31
N THR A 18 13.83 -3.24 -3.10
CA THR A 18 12.44 -3.49 -3.51
C THR A 18 11.84 -4.65 -2.72
N VAL A 19 10.56 -4.55 -2.41
CA VAL A 19 9.77 -5.61 -1.76
C VAL A 19 8.50 -5.87 -2.55
N THR A 20 8.07 -7.12 -2.55
CA THR A 20 6.85 -7.52 -3.26
C THR A 20 5.61 -7.17 -2.45
N VAL A 21 4.71 -6.38 -3.06
CA VAL A 21 3.38 -6.06 -2.56
C VAL A 21 2.35 -6.80 -3.39
N ARG A 22 1.64 -7.75 -2.80
CA ARG A 22 0.55 -8.48 -3.43
C ARG A 22 -0.76 -7.72 -3.26
N VAL A 23 -1.37 -7.31 -4.36
CA VAL A 23 -2.63 -6.57 -4.38
C VAL A 23 -3.75 -7.47 -4.88
N ARG A 24 -4.82 -7.60 -4.09
CA ARG A 24 -6.07 -8.29 -4.48
C ARG A 24 -7.13 -7.26 -4.80
N ASP A 25 -7.60 -7.26 -6.04
CA ASP A 25 -8.68 -6.41 -6.51
C ASP A 25 -9.99 -7.19 -6.58
N VAL A 26 -10.74 -7.12 -5.48
CA VAL A 26 -12.06 -7.74 -5.34
C VAL A 26 -13.18 -6.91 -5.97
N ASN A 27 -12.88 -5.74 -6.57
CA ASN A 27 -13.87 -4.89 -7.24
C ASN A 27 -14.19 -5.34 -8.67
N THR A 28 -13.45 -6.32 -9.19
CA THR A 28 -13.63 -6.86 -10.53
C THR A 28 -14.30 -8.23 -10.44
N ASP A 29 -15.14 -8.57 -11.42
CA ASP A 29 -15.85 -9.87 -11.53
C ASP A 29 -14.93 -11.11 -11.49
N SER A 30 -13.60 -10.94 -11.49
CA SER A 30 -12.63 -12.05 -11.55
C SER A 30 -11.59 -12.07 -10.42
N ASP A 31 -11.80 -11.37 -9.29
CA ASP A 31 -10.85 -11.29 -8.14
C ASP A 31 -9.38 -11.27 -8.60
N ARG A 32 -8.95 -10.15 -9.16
CA ARG A 32 -7.64 -10.07 -9.80
C ARG A 32 -6.55 -9.91 -8.74
N VAL A 33 -5.55 -10.78 -8.77
CA VAL A 33 -4.34 -10.64 -7.97
C VAL A 33 -3.19 -10.10 -8.83
N THR A 34 -2.50 -9.07 -8.35
CA THR A 34 -1.34 -8.45 -9.01
C THR A 34 -0.20 -8.29 -8.01
N ASP A 35 1.00 -8.78 -8.35
CA ASP A 35 2.20 -8.57 -7.56
C ASP A 35 2.94 -7.32 -8.09
N LEU A 36 3.30 -6.41 -7.17
CA LEU A 36 4.03 -5.18 -7.46
C LEU A 36 5.40 -5.23 -6.80
N ASP A 37 6.45 -4.87 -7.53
CA ASP A 37 7.77 -4.62 -6.95
C ASP A 37 7.85 -3.15 -6.54
N VAL A 38 7.88 -2.90 -5.24
CA VAL A 38 7.78 -1.56 -4.66
C VAL A 38 9.06 -1.23 -3.91
N GLU A 39 9.62 -0.05 -4.14
CA GLU A 39 10.78 0.43 -3.38
C GLU A 39 10.41 0.64 -1.91
N ARG A 40 11.28 0.16 -1.01
CA ARG A 40 11.09 0.30 0.43
C ARG A 40 10.97 1.78 0.82
N GLY A 41 10.07 2.07 1.76
CA GLY A 41 9.74 3.42 2.19
C GLY A 41 8.73 4.15 1.29
N THR A 42 8.37 3.60 0.13
CA THR A 42 7.33 4.16 -0.73
C THR A 42 5.98 4.17 -0.02
N VAL A 43 5.20 5.24 -0.20
CA VAL A 43 3.83 5.32 0.29
C VAL A 43 2.96 4.37 -0.52
N LEU A 44 2.26 3.45 0.15
CA LEU A 44 1.46 2.41 -0.52
C LEU A 44 0.43 2.99 -1.50
N ARG A 45 -0.21 4.12 -1.15
CA ARG A 45 -1.12 4.82 -2.08
C ARG A 45 -0.45 5.11 -3.42
N ASP A 46 0.77 5.62 -3.38
CA ASP A 46 1.43 6.13 -4.58
C ASP A 46 1.89 4.95 -5.44
N ALA A 47 2.47 3.90 -4.81
CA ALA A 47 2.77 2.64 -5.50
C ALA A 47 1.54 2.02 -6.19
N LEU A 48 0.39 2.03 -5.52
CA LEU A 48 -0.88 1.55 -6.08
C LEU A 48 -1.34 2.41 -7.27
N LEU A 49 -1.25 3.74 -7.18
CA LEU A 49 -1.64 4.65 -8.25
C LEU A 49 -0.70 4.53 -9.46
N ASP A 50 0.61 4.41 -9.24
CA ASP A 50 1.61 4.24 -10.29
C ASP A 50 1.42 2.92 -11.05
N ALA A 51 0.96 1.87 -10.36
CA ALA A 51 0.58 0.60 -10.96
C ALA A 51 -0.82 0.60 -11.62
N GLY A 52 -1.55 1.71 -11.59
CA GLY A 52 -2.92 1.82 -12.11
C GLY A 52 -3.98 1.12 -11.24
N LEU A 53 -3.63 0.68 -10.04
CA LEU A 53 -4.49 -0.02 -9.07
C LEU A 53 -5.07 0.99 -8.06
N SER A 54 -6.00 1.83 -8.52
CA SER A 54 -6.55 2.91 -7.68
C SER A 54 -7.22 2.39 -6.40
N PRO A 55 -6.82 2.87 -5.20
CA PRO A 55 -7.53 2.58 -3.94
C PRO A 55 -8.83 3.38 -3.81
N TYR A 56 -9.12 4.27 -4.75
CA TYR A 56 -10.32 5.11 -4.77
C TYR A 56 -11.45 4.47 -5.59
N ALA A 57 -12.68 4.66 -5.14
CA ALA A 57 -13.85 4.51 -6.00
C ALA A 57 -13.92 5.65 -7.04
N ARG A 58 -14.62 5.41 -8.16
CA ARG A 58 -14.71 6.33 -9.32
C ARG A 58 -14.94 7.80 -8.96
N LEU A 59 -15.81 8.08 -7.98
CA LEU A 59 -16.10 9.45 -7.54
C LEU A 59 -14.95 10.05 -6.71
N THR A 60 -14.38 9.24 -5.81
CA THR A 60 -13.31 9.65 -4.89
C THR A 60 -11.94 9.76 -5.56
N THR A 61 -11.77 9.31 -6.82
CA THR A 61 -10.57 9.59 -7.62
C THR A 61 -10.36 11.09 -7.82
N ARG A 62 -11.44 11.87 -7.94
CA ARG A 62 -11.39 13.34 -8.12
C ARG A 62 -11.66 14.12 -6.84
N VAL A 63 -12.36 13.51 -5.87
CA VAL A 63 -12.67 14.11 -4.57
C VAL A 63 -11.96 13.31 -3.47
N ASN A 64 -10.72 13.70 -3.19
CA ASN A 64 -9.93 13.14 -2.09
C ASN A 64 -8.97 14.20 -1.51
N CYS A 65 -8.42 13.91 -0.33
CA CYS A 65 -7.48 14.79 0.36
C CYS A 65 -6.05 14.77 -0.21
N GLY A 66 -5.80 14.08 -1.33
CA GLY A 66 -4.48 13.97 -1.95
C GLY A 66 -3.43 13.22 -1.11
N GLY A 67 -3.85 12.40 -0.15
CA GLY A 67 -2.93 11.62 0.69
C GLY A 67 -2.66 12.21 2.09
N ARG A 68 -3.35 13.28 2.49
CA ARG A 68 -3.18 13.94 3.80
C ARG A 68 -3.80 13.19 5.00
N GLY A 69 -4.36 12.01 4.80
CA GLY A 69 -4.99 11.23 5.87
C GLY A 69 -6.35 11.74 6.38
N LEU A 70 -7.01 12.67 5.66
CA LEU A 70 -8.19 13.39 6.17
C LEU A 70 -9.55 12.86 5.69
N CYS A 71 -9.60 12.05 4.62
CA CYS A 71 -10.85 11.75 3.91
C CYS A 71 -11.28 10.28 3.96
N ALA A 72 -10.46 9.38 4.51
CA ALA A 72 -10.68 7.93 4.52
C ALA A 72 -10.88 7.23 3.15
N THR A 73 -10.84 7.95 2.04
CA THR A 73 -11.11 7.37 0.71
C THR A 73 -9.95 6.53 0.16
N CYS A 74 -8.75 6.63 0.74
CA CYS A 74 -7.59 5.79 0.43
C CYS A 74 -7.58 4.45 1.21
N GLY A 75 -8.69 4.08 1.85
CA GLY A 75 -8.79 2.86 2.67
C GLY A 75 -8.53 1.58 1.87
N VAL A 76 -7.64 0.71 2.39
CA VAL A 76 -7.32 -0.65 1.92
C VAL A 76 -7.33 -1.61 3.10
N ARG A 77 -7.57 -2.91 2.86
CA ARG A 77 -7.41 -3.94 3.90
C ARG A 77 -6.04 -4.57 3.77
N VAL A 78 -5.24 -4.57 4.84
CA VAL A 78 -4.00 -5.35 4.89
C VAL A 78 -4.35 -6.76 5.34
N ARG A 79 -3.90 -7.77 4.60
CA ARG A 79 -4.21 -9.19 4.84
C ARG A 79 -3.04 -9.96 5.45
N SER A 80 -1.80 -9.56 5.16
CA SER A 80 -0.58 -10.16 5.70
C SER A 80 0.61 -9.23 5.50
N GLY A 81 1.66 -9.38 6.30
CA GLY A 81 2.87 -8.54 6.20
C GLY A 81 2.66 -7.12 6.71
N GLU A 82 1.79 -6.96 7.72
CA GLU A 82 1.55 -5.67 8.36
C GLU A 82 2.88 -5.11 8.92
N PRO A 83 3.24 -3.85 8.60
CA PRO A 83 4.33 -3.16 9.29
C PRO A 83 4.03 -3.15 10.79
N THR A 84 5.07 -3.19 11.62
CA THR A 84 4.89 -3.18 13.07
C THR A 84 4.07 -1.93 13.49
N PRO A 85 2.95 -2.10 14.22
CA PRO A 85 2.08 -0.99 14.63
C PRO A 85 2.82 0.08 15.46
N ASP A 86 2.95 1.30 14.95
CA ASP A 86 3.50 2.45 15.71
C ASP A 86 2.43 3.46 16.16
N HIS A 87 1.14 3.24 15.85
CA HIS A 87 0.06 4.18 16.18
C HIS A 87 -1.23 3.48 16.65
N TRP A 88 -1.98 4.11 17.56
CA TRP A 88 -3.19 3.53 18.18
C TRP A 88 -4.32 3.15 17.20
N HIS A 89 -4.32 3.71 15.98
CA HIS A 89 -5.22 3.28 14.89
C HIS A 89 -4.86 1.91 14.30
N ASP A 90 -3.61 1.46 14.43
CA ASP A 90 -3.14 0.16 13.94
C ASP A 90 -3.70 -0.98 14.77
N ASP A 91 -3.71 -0.83 16.10
CA ASP A 91 -4.30 -1.81 17.01
C ASP A 91 -5.81 -2.00 16.75
N LEU A 92 -6.53 -0.92 16.46
CA LEU A 92 -7.96 -0.94 16.13
C LEU A 92 -8.24 -1.54 14.74
N ALA A 93 -7.41 -1.25 13.74
CA ALA A 93 -7.57 -1.85 12.41
C ALA A 93 -7.28 -3.36 12.43
N ALA A 94 -6.25 -3.79 13.16
CA ALA A 94 -5.91 -5.19 13.34
C ALA A 94 -6.93 -5.96 14.20
N ARG A 95 -7.49 -5.35 15.25
CA ARG A 95 -8.52 -5.98 16.12
C ARG A 95 -9.94 -5.96 15.57
N PHE A 96 -10.29 -4.97 14.74
CA PHE A 96 -11.67 -4.76 14.30
C PHE A 96 -11.86 -4.77 12.78
N GLY A 97 -10.81 -5.03 11.98
CA GLY A 97 -10.91 -5.19 10.53
C GLY A 97 -11.21 -3.91 9.75
N TYR A 98 -10.89 -2.74 10.32
CA TYR A 98 -11.11 -1.45 9.65
C TYR A 98 -10.06 -1.20 8.56
N PRO A 99 -10.45 -0.67 7.39
CA PRO A 99 -9.51 -0.32 6.34
C PRO A 99 -8.44 0.67 6.82
N ARG A 100 -7.17 0.35 6.57
CA ARG A 100 -6.03 1.24 6.80
C ARG A 100 -5.93 2.25 5.67
N LEU A 101 -5.49 3.47 5.98
CA LEU A 101 -5.27 4.50 4.97
C LEU A 101 -4.00 4.18 4.20
N SER A 102 -4.07 3.72 2.95
CA SER A 102 -2.88 3.41 2.13
C SER A 102 -1.94 4.61 1.99
N CYS A 103 -2.49 5.82 2.10
CA CYS A 103 -1.76 7.08 2.11
C CYS A 103 -0.96 7.37 3.40
N GLN A 104 -1.09 6.51 4.42
CA GLN A 104 -0.35 6.59 5.68
C GLN A 104 0.47 5.31 5.94
N ILE A 105 0.56 4.41 4.95
CA ILE A 105 1.34 3.18 5.05
C ILE A 105 2.61 3.36 4.22
N ARG A 106 3.76 3.16 4.85
CA ARG A 106 5.04 2.96 4.15
C ARG A 106 5.27 1.48 3.93
N VAL A 107 5.72 1.15 2.73
CA VAL A 107 6.05 -0.22 2.35
C VAL A 107 7.48 -0.49 2.79
N ASP A 108 7.68 -1.09 3.95
CA ASP A 108 9.03 -1.41 4.45
C ASP A 108 9.37 -2.91 4.31
N GLY A 109 8.38 -3.73 4.01
CA GLY A 109 8.50 -5.18 3.86
C GLY A 109 7.42 -5.76 2.95
N PRO A 110 7.55 -7.05 2.58
CA PRO A 110 6.56 -7.74 1.76
C PRO A 110 5.18 -7.75 2.43
N MET A 111 4.13 -7.42 1.69
CA MET A 111 2.76 -7.35 2.23
C MET A 111 1.70 -7.75 1.23
N THR A 112 0.54 -8.17 1.74
CA THR A 112 -0.67 -8.42 0.95
C THR A 112 -1.73 -7.42 1.32
N VAL A 113 -2.28 -6.72 0.33
CA VAL A 113 -3.35 -5.74 0.51
C VAL A 113 -4.53 -6.05 -0.41
N GLU A 114 -5.72 -5.67 0.02
CA GLU A 114 -6.97 -5.85 -0.71
C GLU A 114 -7.62 -4.48 -0.93
N LEU A 115 -7.97 -4.23 -2.20
CA LEU A 115 -8.72 -3.06 -2.61
C LEU A 115 -10.19 -3.31 -2.29
N VAL A 116 -10.72 -2.58 -1.32
CA VAL A 116 -12.11 -2.71 -0.88
C VAL A 116 -13.09 -2.05 -1.84
N GLU A 117 -14.20 -2.74 -2.14
CA GLU A 117 -15.39 -2.12 -2.70
C GLU A 117 -15.88 -1.00 -1.77
N LYS A 118 -15.71 0.24 -2.22
CA LYS A 118 -16.37 1.37 -1.59
C LYS A 118 -17.75 1.48 -2.25
N VAL A 119 -18.72 0.76 -1.68
CA VAL A 119 -20.13 0.98 -1.97
C VAL A 119 -20.43 2.44 -1.63
N VAL A 120 -20.70 3.25 -2.66
CA VAL A 120 -21.23 4.60 -2.48
C VAL A 120 -22.68 4.43 -2.04
N TRP A 121 -22.91 4.41 -0.73
CA TRP A 121 -24.27 4.48 -0.19
C TRP A 121 -24.86 5.85 -0.57
N GLY A 122 -25.79 5.85 -1.51
CA GLY A 122 -26.38 7.09 -2.04
C GLY A 122 -27.14 6.92 -3.35
N GLY A 123 -27.91 5.84 -3.51
CA GLY A 123 -29.05 5.87 -4.43
C GLY A 123 -30.13 6.70 -3.77
N ARG A 124 -30.34 7.92 -4.24
CA ARG A 124 -31.50 8.74 -3.88
C ARG A 124 -32.56 8.49 -4.94
N GLU A 125 -33.53 7.67 -4.59
CA GLU A 125 -34.87 7.71 -5.18
C GLU A 125 -35.75 8.64 -4.35
#